data_AF-A0A937BSW7-F1
#
_entry.id   AF-A0A937BSW7-F1
#
_cell.length_a   1.000
_cell.length_b   1.000
_cell.length_c   1.000
_cell.angle_alpha   90.00
_cell.angle_beta   90.00
_cell.angle_gamma   90.00
#
_symmetry.space_group_name_H-M   'P 1'
#
loop_
_entity.id
_entity.type
_entity.pdbx_description
1 polymer ?
#
loop_
_entity_poly.entity_id
_entity_poly.type
_entity_poly.pdbx_seq_one_letter_code
_entity_poly.pdbx_strand_id
1 'polypeptide(L)'
;MAIFLCGIGIHFFRDEWPPIIPVFAAPVIALTGFLLILSSFSNSGNAISAWVHVVMGQLFVLLSVMLSNTDFGYHFILLWGSGVFIASIAGFWCLWLIQKIDNDILLNRYHGYVYERPVIAVVFLLSCLAFAGFPITPTFVGVDLLFSHVDKQHIGLIVFVSLAFLFTELALLRIYIRIFLGQHKKMTHAIAYKSS
;
A
#
# COMPACT_ATOMS: atom_id res chain seq x y z
N MET A 1 7.84 -1.53 -14.18
CA MET A 1 8.57 -0.24 -14.31
C MET A 1 8.28 0.49 -15.60
N ALA A 2 8.37 -0.14 -16.78
CA ALA A 2 8.10 0.54 -18.05
C ALA A 2 6.74 1.27 -18.08
N ILE A 3 5.66 0.62 -17.64
CA ILE A 3 4.31 1.22 -17.57
C ILE A 3 4.28 2.47 -16.67
N PHE A 4 5.01 2.47 -15.56
CA PHE A 4 5.08 3.60 -14.64
C PHE A 4 5.79 4.80 -15.28
N LEU A 5 6.93 4.55 -15.93
CA LEU A 5 7.69 5.58 -16.64
C LEU A 5 6.90 6.16 -17.82
N CYS A 6 6.18 5.31 -18.56
CA CYS A 6 5.26 5.77 -19.60
C CYS A 6 4.17 6.67 -19.03
N GLY A 7 3.57 6.30 -17.89
CA GLY A 7 2.56 7.13 -17.22
C GLY A 7 3.10 8.49 -16.78
N ILE A 8 4.34 8.55 -16.27
CA ILE A 8 5.02 9.81 -15.95
C ILE A 8 5.24 10.63 -17.23
N GLY A 9 5.70 10.01 -18.32
CA GLY A 9 5.88 10.69 -19.60
C GLY A 9 4.58 11.31 -20.14
N ILE A 10 3.47 10.56 -20.08
CA ILE A 10 2.14 11.06 -20.48
C ILE A 10 1.72 12.25 -19.63
N HIS A 11 2.02 12.23 -18.33
CA HIS A 11 1.71 13.35 -17.43
C HIS A 11 2.56 14.60 -17.75
N PHE A 12 3.85 14.45 -18.01
CA PHE A 12 4.75 15.58 -18.30
C PHE A 12 4.46 16.25 -19.65
N PHE A 13 4.17 15.47 -20.68
CA PHE A 13 3.91 15.98 -22.03
C PHE A 13 2.41 16.15 -22.30
N ARG A 14 1.57 16.20 -21.26
CA ARG A 14 0.11 16.15 -21.38
C ARG A 14 -0.46 17.15 -22.39
N ASP A 15 0.06 18.37 -22.39
CA ASP A 15 -0.40 19.45 -23.28
C ASP A 15 -0.07 19.20 -24.77
N GLU A 16 0.88 18.32 -25.05
CA GLU A 16 1.25 17.91 -26.42
C GLU A 16 0.38 16.76 -26.93
N TRP A 17 -0.30 16.03 -26.04
CA TRP A 17 -1.10 14.86 -26.37
C TRP A 17 -2.59 15.17 -26.48
N PRO A 18 -3.32 14.48 -27.39
CA PRO A 18 -4.78 14.55 -27.40
C PRO A 18 -5.37 14.14 -26.03
N PRO A 19 -6.45 14.79 -25.57
CA PRO A 19 -7.06 14.52 -24.26
C PRO A 19 -7.60 13.09 -24.10
N ILE A 20 -7.67 12.33 -25.19
CA ILE A 20 -8.07 10.92 -25.21
C ILE A 20 -7.03 10.00 -24.55
N ILE A 21 -5.74 10.34 -24.61
CA ILE A 21 -4.65 9.46 -24.15
C ILE A 21 -4.65 9.31 -22.62
N PRO A 22 -4.72 10.40 -21.81
CA PRO A 22 -4.81 10.27 -20.36
C PRO A 22 -6.05 9.49 -19.89
N VAL A 23 -7.19 9.65 -20.58
CA VAL A 23 -8.46 9.00 -20.24
C VAL A 23 -8.36 7.48 -20.36
N PHE A 24 -7.69 6.95 -21.39
CA PHE A 24 -7.47 5.51 -21.54
C PHE A 24 -6.27 4.98 -20.74
N ALA A 25 -5.22 5.79 -20.57
CA ALA A 25 -4.03 5.39 -19.82
C ALA A 25 -4.30 5.25 -18.33
N ALA A 26 -5.11 6.13 -17.74
CA ALA A 26 -5.36 6.14 -16.29
C ALA A 26 -5.95 4.80 -15.79
N PRO A 27 -7.04 4.24 -16.35
CA PRO A 27 -7.57 2.94 -15.92
C PRO A 27 -6.56 1.78 -16.05
N VAL A 28 -5.72 1.78 -17.10
CA VAL A 28 -4.70 0.73 -17.31
C VAL A 28 -3.62 0.81 -16.22
N ILE A 29 -3.21 2.03 -15.85
CA ILE A 29 -2.25 2.25 -14.77
C ILE A 29 -2.87 1.88 -13.41
N ALA A 30 -4.14 2.23 -13.16
CA ALA A 30 -4.85 1.82 -11.95
C ALA A 30 -5.00 0.29 -11.85
N LEU A 31 -5.36 -0.38 -12.94
CA LEU A 31 -5.43 -1.83 -13.02
C LEU A 31 -4.07 -2.46 -12.69
N THR A 32 -2.98 -1.92 -13.24
CA THR A 32 -1.62 -2.41 -12.94
C THR A 32 -1.28 -2.24 -11.46
N GLY A 33 -1.63 -1.09 -10.87
CA GLY A 33 -1.45 -0.84 -9.44
C GLY A 33 -2.25 -1.82 -8.57
N PHE A 34 -3.52 -2.03 -8.92
CA PHE A 34 -4.38 -3.01 -8.28
C PHE A 34 -3.81 -4.44 -8.35
N LEU A 35 -3.33 -4.88 -9.52
CA LEU A 35 -2.73 -6.21 -9.69
C LEU A 35 -1.46 -6.39 -8.85
N LEU A 36 -0.65 -5.34 -8.65
CA LEU A 36 0.51 -5.38 -7.75
C LEU A 36 0.09 -5.51 -6.28
N ILE A 37 -0.98 -4.83 -5.86
CA ILE A 37 -1.51 -4.98 -4.50
C ILE A 37 -2.08 -6.38 -4.30
N LEU A 38 -2.80 -6.91 -5.30
CA LEU A 38 -3.33 -8.26 -5.28
C LEU A 38 -2.20 -9.31 -5.22
N SER A 39 -1.09 -9.08 -5.91
CA SER A 39 0.06 -9.97 -5.86
C SER A 39 0.74 -9.95 -4.48
N SER A 40 0.78 -8.81 -3.79
CA SER A 40 1.19 -8.75 -2.38
C SER A 40 0.29 -9.60 -1.47
N PHE A 41 -1.02 -9.54 -1.67
CA PHE A 41 -1.98 -10.33 -0.90
C PHE A 41 -1.89 -11.84 -1.18
N SER A 42 -1.70 -12.24 -2.43
CA SER A 42 -1.61 -13.66 -2.83
C SER A 42 -0.26 -14.28 -2.47
N ASN A 43 0.85 -13.54 -2.65
CA ASN A 43 2.19 -14.08 -2.48
C ASN A 43 2.48 -14.41 -1.01
N SER A 44 2.90 -15.64 -0.73
CA SER A 44 3.27 -16.13 0.60
C SER A 44 4.78 -16.09 0.88
N GLY A 45 5.54 -15.41 0.02
CA GLY A 45 6.98 -15.21 0.14
C GLY A 45 7.38 -14.22 1.23
N ASN A 46 8.44 -13.47 0.98
CA ASN A 46 9.05 -12.53 1.93
C ASN A 46 8.15 -11.30 2.18
N ALA A 47 7.94 -10.92 3.45
CA ALA A 47 7.16 -9.76 3.84
C ALA A 47 7.66 -8.43 3.27
N ILE A 48 8.98 -8.25 3.11
CA ILE A 48 9.55 -7.06 2.46
C ILE A 48 9.12 -6.99 0.99
N SER A 49 9.11 -8.13 0.30
CA SER A 49 8.64 -8.17 -1.08
C SER A 49 7.15 -7.80 -1.16
N ALA A 50 6.32 -8.39 -0.30
CA ALA A 50 4.90 -8.04 -0.23
C ALA A 50 4.70 -6.54 0.08
N TRP A 51 5.43 -5.98 1.04
CA TRP A 51 5.40 -4.55 1.36
C TRP A 51 5.76 -3.68 0.14
N VAL A 52 6.84 -4.00 -0.56
CA VAL A 52 7.26 -3.28 -1.78
C VAL A 52 6.18 -3.35 -2.87
N HIS A 53 5.51 -4.50 -3.03
CA HIS A 53 4.40 -4.61 -3.99
C HIS A 53 3.21 -3.71 -3.62
N VAL A 54 2.87 -3.57 -2.33
CA VAL A 54 1.83 -2.63 -1.87
C VAL A 54 2.25 -1.18 -2.13
N VAL A 55 3.47 -0.80 -1.75
CA VAL A 55 4.03 0.54 -1.98
C VAL A 55 4.01 0.89 -3.46
N MET A 56 4.51 -0.01 -4.30
CA MET A 56 4.52 0.19 -5.75
C MET A 56 3.12 0.29 -6.32
N GLY A 57 2.19 -0.57 -5.89
CA GLY A 57 0.80 -0.49 -6.33
C GLY A 57 0.15 0.84 -5.97
N GLN A 58 0.36 1.34 -4.75
CA GLN A 58 -0.14 2.64 -4.32
C GLN A 58 0.41 3.81 -5.15
N LEU A 59 1.69 3.76 -5.55
CA LEU A 59 2.27 4.76 -6.45
C LEU A 59 1.62 4.74 -7.85
N PHE A 60 1.25 3.57 -8.37
CA PHE A 60 0.50 3.46 -9.62
C PHE A 60 -0.91 4.03 -9.49
N VAL A 61 -1.60 3.77 -8.38
CA VAL A 61 -2.94 4.34 -8.11
C VAL A 61 -2.84 5.86 -8.03
N LEU A 62 -1.83 6.39 -7.33
CA LEU A 62 -1.54 7.83 -7.26
C LEU A 62 -1.34 8.44 -8.65
N LEU A 63 -0.47 7.84 -9.47
CA LEU A 63 -0.21 8.31 -10.84
C LEU A 63 -1.45 8.26 -11.74
N SER A 64 -2.26 7.21 -11.61
CA SER A 64 -3.51 7.07 -12.37
C SER A 64 -4.50 8.20 -12.05
N VAL A 65 -4.61 8.56 -10.78
CA VAL A 65 -5.43 9.68 -10.31
C VAL A 65 -4.92 11.01 -10.85
N MET A 66 -3.60 11.24 -10.86
CA MET A 66 -2.97 12.45 -11.41
C MET A 66 -3.24 12.62 -12.91
N LEU A 67 -3.27 11.52 -13.66
CA LEU A 67 -3.58 11.56 -15.10
C LEU A 67 -5.04 11.92 -15.37
N SER A 68 -5.96 11.43 -14.54
CA SER A 68 -7.40 11.64 -14.76
C SER A 68 -7.90 13.00 -14.31
N ASN A 69 -7.42 13.53 -13.17
CA ASN A 69 -7.99 14.75 -12.59
C ASN A 69 -7.07 15.96 -12.81
N THR A 70 -7.38 16.81 -13.79
CA THR A 70 -6.66 18.07 -14.07
C THR A 70 -6.85 19.12 -12.97
N ASP A 71 -8.05 19.18 -12.41
CA ASP A 71 -8.44 20.25 -11.49
C ASP A 71 -8.33 19.83 -10.03
N PHE A 72 -7.93 18.58 -9.78
CA PHE A 72 -7.65 18.10 -8.43
C PHE A 72 -6.38 18.78 -7.95
N GLY A 73 -6.56 19.80 -7.12
CA GLY A 73 -5.48 20.69 -6.68
C GLY A 73 -4.24 19.90 -6.26
N TYR A 74 -3.10 20.26 -6.84
CA TYR A 74 -1.82 19.58 -6.65
C TYR A 74 -1.45 19.39 -5.16
N HIS A 75 -1.91 20.31 -4.30
CA HIS A 75 -1.77 20.22 -2.85
C HIS A 75 -2.38 18.96 -2.23
N PHE A 76 -3.53 18.47 -2.72
CA PHE A 76 -4.18 17.27 -2.20
C PHE A 76 -3.44 15.99 -2.63
N ILE A 77 -2.88 15.98 -3.83
CA ILE A 77 -2.01 14.89 -4.31
C ILE A 77 -0.73 14.83 -3.47
N LEU A 78 -0.12 15.99 -3.19
CA LEU A 78 1.06 16.06 -2.31
C LEU A 78 0.73 15.62 -0.88
N LEU A 79 -0.44 15.99 -0.36
CA LEU A 79 -0.89 15.59 0.97
C LEU A 79 -1.05 14.07 1.05
N TRP A 80 -1.74 13.47 0.06
CA TRP A 80 -1.86 12.02 -0.06
C TRP A 80 -0.50 11.33 -0.17
N GLY A 81 0.33 11.80 -1.11
CA GLY A 81 1.64 11.22 -1.41
C GLY A 81 2.62 11.32 -0.24
N SER A 82 2.62 12.43 0.50
CA SER A 82 3.50 12.61 1.66
C SER A 82 3.20 11.62 2.80
N GLY A 83 1.93 11.37 3.09
CA GLY A 83 1.50 10.37 4.08
C GLY A 83 1.93 8.96 3.69
N VAL A 84 1.68 8.59 2.42
CA VAL A 84 2.12 7.30 1.85
C VAL A 84 3.64 7.17 1.91
N PHE A 85 4.39 8.22 1.57
CA PHE A 85 5.85 8.20 1.53
C PHE A 85 6.47 7.95 2.91
N ILE A 86 6.04 8.72 3.92
CA ILE A 86 6.53 8.57 5.30
C ILE A 86 6.19 7.17 5.83
N ALA A 87 4.95 6.71 5.63
CA ALA A 87 4.51 5.39 6.06
C ALA A 87 5.27 4.25 5.35
N SER A 88 5.59 4.41 4.07
CA SER A 88 6.35 3.45 3.27
C SER A 88 7.75 3.21 3.84
N ILE A 89 8.45 4.30 4.17
CA ILE A 89 9.80 4.25 4.74
C ILE A 89 9.77 3.62 6.13
N ALA A 90 8.87 4.10 7.00
CA ALA A 90 8.74 3.60 8.36
C ALA A 90 8.40 2.09 8.40
N GLY A 91 7.45 1.64 7.56
CA GLY A 91 7.07 0.24 7.48
C GLY A 91 8.19 -0.65 6.92
N PHE A 92 8.89 -0.20 5.88
CA PHE A 92 10.06 -0.93 5.34
C PHE A 92 11.16 -1.07 6.39
N TRP A 93 11.47 0.02 7.11
CA TRP A 93 12.46 0.01 8.18
C TRP A 93 12.11 -1.01 9.27
N CYS A 94 10.85 -1.05 9.71
CA CYS A 94 10.40 -2.01 10.72
C CYS A 94 10.59 -3.46 10.24
N LEU A 95 10.18 -3.80 9.01
CA LEU A 95 10.35 -5.15 8.46
C LEU A 95 11.82 -5.54 8.32
N TRP A 96 12.68 -4.59 7.92
CA TRP A 96 14.12 -4.82 7.85
C TRP A 96 14.75 -5.07 9.21
N LEU A 97 14.35 -4.33 10.25
CA LEU A 97 14.80 -4.58 11.63
C LEU A 97 14.37 -5.96 12.13
N ILE A 98 13.15 -6.39 11.82
CA ILE A 98 12.66 -7.72 12.19
C ILE A 98 13.40 -8.81 11.42
N GLN A 99 13.65 -8.62 10.12
CA GLN A 99 14.41 -9.58 9.31
C GLN A 99 15.80 -9.83 9.89
N LYS A 100 16.45 -8.82 10.48
CA LYS A 100 17.78 -8.97 11.08
C LYS A 100 17.86 -9.89 12.30
N ILE A 101 16.73 -10.27 12.89
CA ILE A 101 16.71 -11.11 14.10
C ILE A 101 17.11 -12.55 13.76
N ASP A 102 16.43 -13.17 12.78
CA ASP A 102 16.65 -14.56 12.40
C ASP A 102 16.60 -14.83 10.88
N ASN A 103 16.49 -13.76 10.06
CA ASN A 103 16.33 -13.78 8.60
C ASN A 103 15.08 -14.52 8.08
N ASP A 104 14.06 -14.74 8.91
CA ASP A 104 12.80 -15.38 8.54
C ASP A 104 11.61 -14.43 8.74
N ILE A 105 11.04 -14.00 7.61
CA ILE A 105 9.84 -13.14 7.54
C ILE A 105 8.89 -13.62 6.44
N LEU A 106 8.69 -14.94 6.36
CA LEU A 106 7.85 -15.59 5.34
C LEU A 106 6.36 -15.52 5.69
N LEU A 107 5.54 -14.95 4.81
CA LEU A 107 4.11 -14.73 5.06
C LEU A 107 3.26 -16.02 5.08
N ASN A 108 3.84 -17.20 4.83
CA ASN A 108 3.15 -18.48 4.94
C ASN A 108 2.94 -18.96 6.39
N ARG A 109 3.59 -18.34 7.37
CA ARG A 109 3.48 -18.69 8.80
C ARG A 109 3.30 -17.45 9.68
N TYR A 110 3.09 -17.67 10.97
CA TYR A 110 3.04 -16.61 11.98
C TYR A 110 4.35 -16.60 12.77
N HIS A 111 4.90 -15.43 13.08
CA HIS A 111 6.20 -15.31 13.77
C HIS A 111 6.09 -14.74 15.20
N GLY A 112 5.00 -14.05 15.53
CA GLY A 112 4.79 -13.52 16.88
C GLY A 112 5.87 -12.53 17.35
N TYR A 113 6.47 -11.72 16.48
CA TYR A 113 7.55 -10.80 16.89
C TYR A 113 7.13 -9.71 17.88
N VAL A 114 5.82 -9.54 18.14
CA VAL A 114 5.33 -8.64 19.18
C VAL A 114 5.91 -8.98 20.57
N TYR A 115 6.19 -10.26 20.85
CA TYR A 115 6.75 -10.68 22.14
C TYR A 115 8.21 -10.23 22.34
N GLU A 116 9.02 -10.28 21.28
CA GLU A 116 10.43 -9.83 21.34
C GLU A 116 10.58 -8.32 21.14
N ARG A 117 9.76 -7.72 20.25
CA ARG A 117 9.90 -6.33 19.79
C ARG A 117 8.54 -5.60 19.73
N PRO A 118 7.87 -5.39 20.88
CA PRO A 118 6.53 -4.79 20.93
C PRO A 118 6.49 -3.35 20.36
N VAL A 119 7.54 -2.56 20.61
CA VAL A 119 7.61 -1.17 20.08
C VAL A 119 7.66 -1.16 18.55
N ILE A 120 8.43 -2.07 17.92
CA ILE A 120 8.50 -2.17 16.46
C ILE A 120 7.16 -2.62 15.89
N ALA A 121 6.46 -3.53 16.57
CA ALA A 121 5.11 -3.95 16.19
C ALA A 121 4.12 -2.78 16.17
N VAL A 122 4.15 -1.92 17.19
CA VAL A 122 3.29 -0.72 17.24
C VAL A 122 3.65 0.28 16.16
N VAL A 123 4.94 0.56 15.94
CA VAL A 123 5.39 1.48 14.88
C VAL A 123 5.00 0.97 13.49
N PHE A 124 5.12 -0.34 13.24
CA PHE A 124 4.68 -0.93 11.99
C PHE A 124 3.16 -0.85 11.82
N LEU A 125 2.38 -1.10 12.87
CA LEU A 125 0.92 -0.94 12.85
C LEU A 125 0.51 0.49 12.52
N LEU A 126 1.14 1.48 13.16
CA LEU A 126 0.92 2.90 12.86
C LEU A 126 1.30 3.24 11.42
N SER A 127 2.37 2.63 10.90
CA SER A 127 2.75 2.76 9.49
C SER A 127 1.70 2.17 8.56
N CYS A 128 1.14 0.99 8.87
CA CYS A 128 0.03 0.40 8.10
C CYS A 128 -1.21 1.30 8.12
N LEU A 129 -1.59 1.85 9.28
CA LEU A 129 -2.73 2.76 9.42
C LEU A 129 -2.53 4.05 8.63
N ALA A 130 -1.33 4.63 8.70
CA ALA A 130 -0.96 5.82 7.93
C ALA A 130 -0.96 5.56 6.42
N PHE A 131 -0.48 4.40 5.99
CA PHE A 131 -0.47 4.00 4.58
C PHE A 131 -1.88 3.73 4.06
N ALA A 132 -2.74 3.08 4.86
CA ALA A 132 -4.12 2.75 4.50
C ALA A 132 -5.05 3.97 4.44
N GLY A 133 -4.67 5.10 5.05
CA GLY A 133 -5.53 6.26 5.14
C GLY A 133 -6.47 6.22 6.34
N PHE A 134 -5.96 5.87 7.51
CA PHE A 134 -6.75 5.97 8.75
C PHE A 134 -7.22 7.42 9.01
N PRO A 135 -8.44 7.68 9.55
CA PRO A 135 -9.11 9.00 9.60
C PRO A 135 -8.45 10.19 10.36
N ILE A 136 -7.14 10.15 10.59
CA ILE A 136 -6.32 11.22 11.18
C ILE A 136 -5.03 11.46 10.37
N THR A 137 -4.92 10.83 9.20
CA THR A 137 -3.68 10.79 8.42
C THR A 137 -3.77 11.70 7.20
N PRO A 138 -2.65 12.28 6.73
CA PRO A 138 -2.63 13.04 5.48
C PRO A 138 -3.14 12.23 4.28
N THR A 139 -2.85 10.92 4.29
CA THR A 139 -3.35 9.95 3.31
C THR A 139 -4.88 9.95 3.25
N PHE A 140 -5.56 9.89 4.40
CA PHE A 140 -7.02 9.89 4.45
C PHE A 140 -7.61 11.15 3.81
N VAL A 141 -7.12 12.33 4.19
CA VAL A 141 -7.62 13.61 3.68
C VAL A 141 -7.50 13.68 2.16
N GLY A 142 -6.37 13.24 1.60
CA GLY A 142 -6.18 13.23 0.15
C GLY A 142 -7.10 12.24 -0.57
N VAL A 143 -7.32 11.05 0.00
CA VAL A 143 -8.20 10.03 -0.58
C VAL A 143 -9.68 10.42 -0.48
N ASP A 144 -10.11 10.99 0.64
CA ASP A 144 -11.49 11.44 0.84
C ASP A 144 -11.85 12.59 -0.12
N LEU A 145 -10.95 13.56 -0.28
CA LEU A 145 -11.12 14.65 -1.23
C LEU A 145 -11.08 14.17 -2.68
N LEU A 146 -10.28 13.15 -2.99
CA LEU A 146 -10.28 12.50 -4.29
C LEU A 146 -11.69 11.95 -4.59
N PHE A 147 -12.24 11.11 -3.71
CA PHE A 147 -13.57 10.53 -3.92
C PHE A 147 -14.68 11.59 -3.97
N SER A 148 -14.50 12.74 -3.31
CA SER A 148 -15.43 13.87 -3.37
C SER A 148 -15.41 14.63 -4.71
N HIS A 149 -14.28 14.61 -5.43
CA HIS A 149 -14.10 15.29 -6.73
C HIS A 149 -14.20 14.34 -7.93
N VAL A 150 -14.42 13.05 -7.68
CA VAL A 150 -14.50 12.06 -8.74
C VAL A 150 -15.74 12.31 -9.60
N ASP A 151 -15.49 12.75 -10.84
CA ASP A 151 -16.53 12.90 -11.85
C ASP A 151 -17.07 11.54 -12.29
N LYS A 152 -18.39 11.43 -12.42
CA LYS A 152 -19.10 10.17 -12.74
C LYS A 152 -18.74 9.57 -14.10
N GLN A 153 -17.97 10.28 -14.93
CA GLN A 153 -17.63 9.87 -16.30
C GLN A 153 -16.54 8.78 -16.37
N HIS A 154 -15.83 8.49 -15.27
CA HIS A 154 -14.72 7.53 -15.25
C HIS A 154 -14.97 6.32 -14.32
N ILE A 155 -16.12 5.67 -14.46
CA ILE A 155 -16.54 4.53 -13.62
C ILE A 155 -15.47 3.43 -13.51
N GLY A 156 -14.84 3.05 -14.62
CA GLY A 156 -13.81 2.01 -14.62
C GLY A 156 -12.58 2.35 -13.76
N LEU A 157 -12.15 3.62 -13.75
CA LEU A 157 -11.06 4.09 -12.90
C LEU A 157 -11.45 3.98 -11.43
N ILE A 158 -12.63 4.49 -11.08
CA ILE A 158 -13.15 4.49 -9.70
C ILE A 158 -13.20 3.08 -9.13
N VAL A 159 -13.66 2.11 -9.93
CA VAL A 159 -13.71 0.70 -9.53
C VAL A 159 -12.31 0.17 -9.20
N PHE A 160 -11.32 0.35 -10.08
CA PHE A 160 -9.97 -0.14 -9.83
C PHE A 160 -9.29 0.56 -8.66
N VAL A 161 -9.49 1.88 -8.51
CA VAL A 161 -8.96 2.66 -7.39
C VAL A 161 -9.58 2.18 -6.06
N SER A 162 -10.89 1.97 -6.03
CA SER A 162 -11.60 1.49 -4.83
C SER A 162 -11.17 0.07 -4.44
N LEU A 163 -11.04 -0.83 -5.42
CA LEU A 163 -10.52 -2.17 -5.20
C LEU A 163 -9.06 -2.13 -4.70
N ALA A 164 -8.23 -1.25 -5.26
CA ALA A 164 -6.86 -1.07 -4.81
C ALA A 164 -6.79 -0.64 -3.34
N PHE A 165 -7.62 0.32 -2.91
CA PHE A 165 -7.69 0.71 -1.49
C PHE A 165 -8.11 -0.44 -0.58
N LEU A 166 -9.18 -1.15 -0.93
CA LEU A 166 -9.68 -2.30 -0.16
C LEU A 166 -8.59 -3.38 -0.01
N PHE A 167 -7.95 -3.78 -1.11
CA PHE A 167 -6.93 -4.82 -1.06
C PHE A 167 -5.63 -4.34 -0.40
N THR A 168 -5.33 -3.04 -0.43
CA THR A 168 -4.20 -2.47 0.33
C THR A 168 -4.40 -2.68 1.82
N GLU A 169 -5.58 -2.38 2.36
CA GLU A 169 -5.89 -2.60 3.78
C GLU A 169 -5.72 -4.08 4.17
N LEU A 170 -6.29 -4.99 3.37
CA LEU A 170 -6.19 -6.43 3.60
C LEU A 170 -4.73 -6.92 3.53
N ALA A 171 -3.95 -6.43 2.57
CA ALA A 171 -2.55 -6.81 2.41
C ALA A 171 -1.70 -6.32 3.60
N LEU A 172 -1.88 -5.07 4.04
CA LEU A 172 -1.18 -4.51 5.20
C LEU A 172 -1.51 -5.26 6.49
N LEU A 173 -2.80 -5.52 6.73
CA LEU A 173 -3.24 -6.29 7.89
C LEU A 173 -2.68 -7.71 7.85
N ARG A 174 -2.70 -8.37 6.68
CA ARG A 174 -2.09 -9.70 6.50
C ARG A 174 -0.60 -9.69 6.88
N ILE A 175 0.17 -8.71 6.40
CA ILE A 175 1.60 -8.59 6.75
C ILE A 175 1.76 -8.40 8.27
N TYR A 176 1.00 -7.50 8.87
CA TYR A 176 1.05 -7.24 10.32
C TYR A 176 0.77 -8.50 11.13
N ILE A 177 -0.33 -9.21 10.86
CA ILE A 177 -0.72 -10.40 11.60
C ILE A 177 0.35 -11.50 11.43
N ARG A 178 0.85 -11.74 10.21
CA ARG A 178 1.82 -12.82 9.94
C ARG A 178 3.19 -12.57 10.57
N ILE A 179 3.63 -11.32 10.66
CA ILE A 179 4.94 -10.98 11.22
C ILE A 179 4.86 -10.78 12.73
N PHE A 180 3.90 -10.02 13.23
CA PHE A 180 3.92 -9.60 14.64
C PHE A 180 3.04 -10.45 15.54
N LEU A 181 1.97 -11.06 15.01
CA LEU A 181 1.03 -11.85 15.80
C LEU A 181 1.25 -13.36 15.61
N GLY A 182 0.50 -14.14 16.40
CA GLY A 182 0.56 -15.60 16.45
C GLY A 182 1.58 -16.13 17.47
N GLN A 183 1.77 -17.44 17.48
CA GLN A 183 2.72 -18.09 18.39
C GLN A 183 4.15 -17.74 17.99
N HIS A 184 4.94 -17.30 18.98
CA HIS A 184 6.33 -16.95 18.74
C HIS A 184 7.16 -18.19 18.40
N LYS A 185 8.10 -18.05 17.45
CA LYS A 185 8.98 -19.14 17.01
C LYS A 185 9.86 -19.68 18.14
N LYS A 186 10.19 -18.86 19.14
CA LYS A 186 10.89 -19.27 20.36
C LYS A 186 9.88 -19.48 21.48
N MET A 187 9.89 -20.64 22.13
CA MET A 187 9.02 -20.96 23.27
C MET A 187 9.52 -20.33 24.59
N THR A 188 9.92 -19.06 24.59
CA THR A 188 10.40 -18.35 25.80
C THR A 188 9.28 -17.79 26.67
N HIS A 189 8.03 -17.91 26.22
CA HIS A 189 6.84 -17.41 26.91
C HIS A 189 5.83 -18.53 27.08
N ALA A 190 5.00 -18.46 28.13
CA ALA A 190 4.02 -19.49 28.45
C ALA A 190 3.06 -19.71 27.27
N ILE A 191 2.90 -20.97 26.87
CA ILE A 191 2.01 -21.37 25.78
C ILE A 191 0.88 -22.20 26.37
N ALA A 192 -0.37 -21.87 26.04
CA ALA A 192 -1.50 -22.72 26.36
C ALA A 192 -1.40 -24.01 25.52
N TYR A 193 -1.16 -25.13 26.18
CA TYR A 193 -1.19 -26.44 25.54
C TYR A 193 -2.61 -26.72 25.03
N LYS A 194 -2.73 -27.16 23.77
CA LYS A 194 -3.99 -27.77 23.32
C LYS A 194 -4.14 -29.11 24.02
N SER A 195 -5.24 -29.32 24.73
CA SER A 195 -5.62 -30.66 25.17
C SER A 195 -5.81 -31.54 23.93
N SER A 196 -5.07 -32.65 23.86
CA SER A 196 -5.28 -33.70 22.87
C SER A 196 -6.63 -34.37 23.06
#